data_AF-A0A960HE03-F1
#
_entry.id   AF-A0A960HE03-F1
#
_cell.length_a   1.000
_cell.length_b   1.000
_cell.length_c   1.000
_cell.angle_alpha   90.00
_cell.angle_beta   90.00
_cell.angle_gamma   90.00
#
_symmetry.space_group_name_H-M   'P 1'
#
loop_
_entity.id
_entity.type
_entity.pdbx_description
1 polymer ?
#
loop_
_entity_poly.entity_id
_entity_poly.type
_entity_poly.pdbx_seq_one_letter_code
_entity_poly.pdbx_strand_id
1 'polypeptide(L)'
;MADKLEDLRQRREQAFNAGSQRAVERQHEKGKMLARERIDYLLDPGSFQELDLLARHRAHAAGLEERPYTDGVITGWGTIEGRKVFVFSQDFTV
;
A
#
# COMPACT_ATOMS: atom_id res chain seq x y z
N MET A 1 -10.59 -16.30 19.43
CA MET A 1 -10.41 -14.85 19.10
C MET A 1 -8.96 -14.53 18.77
N ALA A 2 -7.97 -15.10 19.48
CA ALA A 2 -6.55 -14.95 19.18
C ALA A 2 -6.20 -15.30 17.71
N ASP A 3 -6.70 -16.42 17.18
CA ASP A 3 -6.39 -16.86 15.82
C ASP A 3 -6.85 -15.87 14.74
N LYS A 4 -8.01 -15.21 14.94
CA LYS A 4 -8.52 -14.20 14.00
C LYS A 4 -7.70 -12.91 14.02
N LEU A 5 -7.16 -12.56 15.19
CA LEU A 5 -6.26 -11.41 15.31
C LEU A 5 -4.93 -11.70 14.62
N GLU A 6 -4.45 -12.93 14.72
CA GLU A 6 -3.20 -13.34 14.08
C GLU A 6 -3.32 -13.39 12.56
N ASP A 7 -4.41 -13.97 12.04
CA ASP A 7 -4.73 -13.92 10.61
C ASP A 7 -4.80 -12.47 10.09
N LEU A 8 -5.44 -11.55 10.83
CA LEU A 8 -5.47 -10.13 10.45
C LEU A 8 -4.07 -9.51 10.40
N ARG A 9 -3.19 -9.82 11.36
CA ARG A 9 -1.80 -9.32 11.36
C ARG A 9 -1.03 -9.80 10.15
N GLN A 10 -1.11 -11.10 9.84
CA GLN A 10 -0.44 -11.69 8.69
C GLN A 10 -0.89 -11.04 7.37
N ARG A 11 -2.20 -10.81 7.22
CA ARG A 11 -2.73 -10.13 6.02
C ARG A 11 -2.25 -8.68 5.91
N ARG A 12 -2.13 -7.96 7.03
CA ARG A 12 -1.58 -6.60 7.04
C ARG A 12 -0.10 -6.60 6.64
N GLU A 13 0.70 -7.52 7.17
CA GLU A 13 2.11 -7.66 6.80
C GLU A 13 2.28 -7.95 5.30
N GLN A 14 1.45 -8.84 4.75
CA GLN A 14 1.41 -9.11 3.31
C GLN A 14 1.01 -7.87 2.50
N ALA A 15 0.08 -7.05 2.99
CA ALA A 15 -0.34 -5.83 2.32
C ALA A 15 0.69 -4.70 2.35
N PHE A 16 1.49 -4.61 3.41
CA PHE A 16 2.62 -3.68 3.46
C PHE A 16 3.77 -4.11 2.53
N ASN A 17 3.88 -5.40 2.25
CA ASN A 17 4.92 -5.99 1.41
C ASN A 17 4.33 -6.65 0.14
N ALA A 18 3.36 -5.99 -0.50
CA ALA A 18 2.63 -6.55 -1.65
C ALA A 18 3.52 -6.67 -2.90
N GLY A 19 4.49 -5.77 -3.07
CA GLY A 19 5.43 -5.79 -4.18
C GLY A 19 6.61 -6.75 -3.96
N SER A 20 7.14 -7.29 -5.05
CA SER A 20 8.35 -8.13 -4.97
C SER A 20 9.58 -7.31 -4.55
N GLN A 21 10.47 -7.91 -3.76
CA GLN A 21 11.73 -7.26 -3.33
C GLN A 21 12.54 -6.73 -4.51
N ARG A 22 12.60 -7.49 -5.62
CA ARG A 22 13.26 -7.07 -6.85
C ARG A 22 12.64 -5.81 -7.47
N ALA A 23 11.32 -5.65 -7.40
CA ALA A 23 10.65 -4.47 -7.92
C ALA A 23 10.90 -3.24 -7.03
N VAL A 24 10.95 -3.44 -5.71
CA VAL A 24 11.34 -2.41 -4.73
C VAL A 24 12.76 -1.91 -5.01
N GLU A 25 13.73 -2.82 -5.09
CA GLU A 25 15.13 -2.49 -5.38
C GLU A 25 15.26 -1.71 -6.70
N ARG A 26 14.55 -2.15 -7.75
CA ARG A 26 14.55 -1.46 -9.05
C ARG A 26 13.95 -0.05 -9.00
N GLN A 27 13.01 0.24 -8.09
CA GLN A 27 12.51 1.61 -7.91
C GLN A 27 13.58 2.48 -7.25
N HIS A 28 14.19 1.96 -6.18
CA HIS A 28 15.24 2.67 -5.44
C HIS A 28 16.49 2.92 -6.30
N GLU A 29 16.93 1.94 -7.11
CA GLU A 29 18.04 2.09 -8.07
C GLU A 29 17.80 3.20 -9.10
N LYS A 30 16.54 3.47 -9.43
CA LYS A 30 16.14 4.57 -10.32
C LYS A 30 16.03 5.92 -9.60
N GLY A 31 16.37 5.98 -8.32
CA GLY A 31 16.20 7.16 -7.47
C GLY A 31 14.74 7.51 -7.19
N LYS A 32 13.82 6.54 -7.31
CA LYS A 32 12.39 6.74 -7.07
C LYS A 32 12.00 6.24 -5.69
N MET A 33 11.15 7.01 -5.01
CA MET A 33 10.49 6.59 -3.78
C MET A 33 9.37 5.58 -4.10
N LEU A 34 9.08 4.67 -3.17
CA LEU A 34 7.92 3.79 -3.17
C LEU A 34 6.63 4.58 -2.91
N ALA A 35 5.48 3.98 -3.19
CA ALA A 35 4.20 4.65 -3.03
C ALA A 35 3.94 5.13 -1.59
N ARG A 36 4.27 4.31 -0.59
CA ARG A 36 4.16 4.65 0.85
C ARG A 36 5.17 5.70 1.28
N GLU A 37 6.42 5.58 0.83
CA GLU A 37 7.47 6.58 1.11
C GLU A 37 7.06 7.98 0.62
N ARG A 38 6.39 8.08 -0.53
CA ARG A 38 5.86 9.36 -1.05
C ARG A 38 4.76 9.94 -0.17
N ILE A 39 3.88 9.10 0.36
CA ILE A 39 2.80 9.52 1.27
C ILE A 39 3.40 10.03 2.58
N ASP A 40 4.35 9.28 3.15
CA ASP A 40 5.04 9.66 4.39
C ASP A 40 5.86 10.95 4.23
N TYR A 41 6.40 11.20 3.04
CA TYR A 41 7.09 12.45 2.72
C TYR A 41 6.14 13.66 2.60
N LEU A 42 4.94 13.45 2.05
CA LEU A 42 3.98 14.52 1.76
C LEU A 42 3.18 14.94 3.00
N LEU A 43 2.75 13.97 3.80
CA LEU A 43 1.83 14.19 4.91
C LEU A 43 2.57 14.50 6.22
N ASP A 44 1.87 15.18 7.13
CA ASP A 44 2.39 15.41 8.47
C ASP A 44 2.64 14.05 9.16
N PRO A 45 3.75 13.88 9.91
CA PRO A 45 4.12 12.61 10.51
C PRO A 45 3.00 11.99 11.37
N GLY A 46 2.68 10.72 11.13
CA GLY A 46 1.65 9.98 11.87
C GLY A 46 0.20 10.39 11.55
N SER A 47 -0.03 11.29 10.60
CA SER A 47 -1.37 11.73 10.23
C SER A 47 -2.09 10.78 9.26
N PHE A 48 -1.35 9.94 8.53
CA PHE A 48 -1.92 9.09 7.49
C PHE A 48 -2.85 8.02 8.06
N GLN A 49 -4.05 7.94 7.49
CA GLN A 49 -5.07 6.94 7.77
C GLN A 49 -5.41 6.25 6.47
N GLU A 50 -4.90 5.03 6.33
CA GLU A 50 -5.05 4.21 5.12
C GLU A 50 -6.45 3.60 5.03
N LEU A 51 -6.98 3.60 3.80
CA LEU A 51 -8.23 2.97 3.42
C LEU A 51 -7.94 1.78 2.51
N ASP A 52 -8.80 0.77 2.59
CA ASP A 52 -8.81 -0.37 1.68
C ASP A 52 -7.49 -1.17 1.60
N LEU A 53 -6.67 -1.16 2.66
CA LEU A 53 -5.40 -1.89 2.77
C LEU A 53 -5.50 -3.37 2.32
N LEU A 54 -6.61 -4.03 2.61
CA LEU A 54 -6.82 -5.45 2.31
C LEU A 54 -7.65 -5.70 1.04
N ALA A 55 -7.88 -4.68 0.22
CA ALA A 55 -8.58 -4.81 -1.06
C ALA A 55 -7.76 -5.65 -2.06
N ARG A 56 -8.48 -6.35 -2.96
CA ARG A 56 -7.95 -7.22 -4.02
C ARG A 56 -8.90 -7.15 -5.22
N HIS A 57 -8.40 -7.11 -6.46
CA HIS A 57 -9.29 -7.18 -7.64
C HIS A 57 -10.16 -8.44 -7.63
N ARG A 58 -11.28 -8.39 -8.36
CA ARG A 58 -12.24 -9.51 -8.51
C ARG A 58 -12.28 -10.09 -9.93
N ALA A 59 -11.35 -9.68 -10.77
CA ALA A 59 -11.24 -10.19 -12.13
C ALA A 59 -10.84 -11.69 -12.14
N HIS A 60 -11.37 -12.43 -13.11
CA HIS A 60 -11.13 -13.86 -13.32
C HIS A 60 -10.54 -14.16 -14.71
N ALA A 61 -10.01 -13.15 -15.39
CA ALA A 61 -9.39 -13.33 -16.70
C ALA A 61 -8.05 -14.08 -16.57
N ALA A 62 -7.67 -14.79 -17.64
CA ALA A 62 -6.38 -15.47 -17.71
C ALA A 62 -5.23 -14.46 -17.53
N GLY A 63 -4.27 -14.78 -16.66
CA GLY A 63 -3.15 -13.89 -16.30
C GLY A 63 -3.42 -12.95 -15.13
N LEU A 64 -4.57 -13.06 -14.46
CA LEU A 64 -4.91 -12.32 -13.23
C LEU A 64 -5.15 -13.28 -12.05
N GLU A 65 -4.40 -14.38 -11.99
CA GLU A 65 -4.54 -15.36 -10.90
C GLU A 65 -3.98 -14.83 -9.59
N GLU A 66 -2.90 -14.04 -9.65
CA GLU A 66 -2.32 -13.36 -8.51
C GLU A 66 -3.16 -12.12 -8.18
N ARG A 67 -3.64 -12.05 -6.93
CA ARG A 67 -4.46 -10.93 -6.44
C ARG A 67 -3.74 -10.26 -5.28
N PRO A 68 -2.79 -9.35 -5.53
CA PRO A 68 -2.07 -8.68 -4.46
C PRO A 68 -3.02 -7.82 -3.62
N TYR A 69 -2.66 -7.58 -2.36
CA TYR A 69 -3.36 -6.61 -1.53
C TYR A 69 -3.09 -5.18 -2.03
N THR A 70 -3.99 -4.25 -1.73
CA THR A 70 -4.01 -2.85 -2.21
C THR A 70 -4.32 -2.68 -3.70
N ASP A 71 -4.26 -3.76 -4.49
CA ASP A 71 -4.50 -3.73 -5.94
C ASP A 71 -3.63 -2.69 -6.69
N GLY A 72 -2.42 -2.44 -6.17
CA GLY A 72 -1.45 -1.50 -6.75
C GLY A 72 -1.70 -0.02 -6.44
N VAL A 73 -2.61 0.31 -5.51
CA VAL A 73 -2.83 1.69 -5.07
C VAL A 73 -3.01 1.80 -3.56
N ILE A 74 -2.22 2.65 -2.94
CA ILE A 74 -2.42 3.03 -1.53
C ILE A 74 -3.31 4.27 -1.51
N THR A 75 -4.40 4.20 -0.74
CA THR A 75 -5.39 5.29 -0.64
C THR A 75 -5.62 5.67 0.82
N GLY A 76 -6.00 6.92 1.07
CA GLY A 76 -6.33 7.34 2.42
C GLY A 76 -6.47 8.84 2.56
N TRP A 77 -6.38 9.29 3.81
CA TRP A 77 -6.39 10.70 4.18
C TRP A 77 -5.37 10.98 5.27
N GLY A 78 -4.99 12.24 5.41
CA GLY A 78 -4.10 12.70 6.48
C GLY A 78 -4.14 14.21 6.57
N THR A 79 -3.05 14.81 7.03
CA THR A 79 -2.92 16.27 7.10
C THR A 79 -1.67 16.78 6.39
N ILE A 80 -1.75 17.99 5.84
CA ILE A 80 -0.62 18.79 5.38
C ILE A 80 -0.74 20.14 6.08
N GLU A 81 0.26 20.50 6.88
CA GLU A 81 0.24 21.72 7.71
C GLU A 81 -1.04 21.76 8.57
N GLY A 82 -1.44 20.61 9.13
CA GLY A 82 -2.64 20.46 9.97
C GLY A 82 -3.97 20.49 9.21
N ARG A 83 -3.98 20.67 7.88
CA ARG A 83 -5.19 20.69 7.05
C ARG A 83 -5.48 19.32 6.47
N LYS A 84 -6.71 18.83 6.64
CA LYS A 84 -7.13 17.52 6.13
C LYS A 84 -7.08 17.47 4.61
N VAL A 85 -6.46 16.43 4.07
CA VAL A 85 -6.38 16.12 2.64
C VAL A 85 -6.64 14.64 2.38
N PHE A 86 -7.09 14.32 1.16
CA PHE A 86 -7.19 12.95 0.66
C PHE A 86 -6.09 12.71 -0.36
N VAL A 87 -5.53 11.51 -0.35
CA VAL A 87 -4.40 11.15 -1.21
C VAL A 87 -4.53 9.72 -1.69
N PHE A 88 -4.02 9.47 -2.90
CA PHE A 88 -3.70 8.14 -3.37
C PHE A 88 -2.31 8.13 -4.00
N SER A 89 -1.62 7.00 -3.93
CA SER A 89 -0.28 6.79 -4.49
C SER A 89 -0.23 5.42 -5.15
N GLN A 90 0.01 5.39 -6.45
CA GLN A 90 0.11 4.14 -7.22
C GLN A 90 1.45 3.46 -6.95
N ASP A 91 1.39 2.18 -6.62
CA ASP A 91 2.54 1.33 -6.36
C ASP A 91 2.98 0.63 -7.66
N PHE A 92 4.17 0.98 -8.13
CA PHE A 92 4.76 0.42 -9.35
C PHE A 92 5.48 -0.92 -9.09
N THR A 93 5.44 -1.44 -7.88
CA THR A 93 6.04 -2.72 -7.51
C THR A 93 5.05 -3.88 -7.53
N VAL A 94 3.76 -3.56 -7.68
CA VAL A 94 2.61 -4.46 -7.80
C VAL A 94 2.21 -4.59 -9.26
#